data_AF-A0A437KBL2-F1
#
_entry.id   AF-A0A437KBL2-F1
#
_cell.length_a   1.000
_cell.length_b   1.000
_cell.length_c   1.000
_cell.angle_alpha   90.00
_cell.angle_beta   90.00
_cell.angle_gamma   90.00
#
_symmetry.space_group_name_H-M   'P 1'
#
loop_
_entity.id
_entity.type
_entity.pdbx_description
1 polymer ?
#
loop_
_entity_poly.entity_id
_entity_poly.type
_entity_poly.pdbx_seq_one_letter_code
_entity_poly.pdbx_strand_id
1 'polypeptide(L)' 'MTTVSIDNISGARNATEYLIDSGHERISCIVGPLNSVLNLNRLKGFYQAIKQQPYRESCVSPGR' A
#
# COMPACT_ATOMS: atom_id res chain seq x y z
N MET A 1 22.91 14.45 -11.58
CA MET A 1 21.50 14.51 -11.14
C MET A 1 21.22 13.21 -10.38
N THR A 2 21.11 13.25 -9.07
CA THR A 2 20.99 12.06 -8.21
C THR A 2 19.52 11.76 -7.92
N THR A 3 18.91 10.93 -8.75
CA THR A 3 17.53 10.45 -8.53
C THR A 3 17.55 9.36 -7.47
N VAL A 4 17.01 9.65 -6.27
CA VAL A 4 16.78 8.63 -5.24
C VAL A 4 15.58 7.78 -5.67
N SER A 5 15.84 6.63 -6.28
CA SER A 5 14.80 5.71 -6.72
C SER A 5 14.29 4.89 -5.53
N ILE A 6 13.30 5.44 -4.81
CA ILE A 6 12.64 4.75 -3.70
C ILE A 6 11.65 3.73 -4.27
N ASP A 7 11.82 2.44 -3.96
CA ASP A 7 10.85 1.42 -4.33
C ASP A 7 9.59 1.53 -3.47
N ASN A 8 8.67 2.37 -3.93
CA ASN A 8 7.43 2.68 -3.24
C ASN A 8 6.46 1.49 -3.19
N ILE A 9 6.72 0.44 -3.97
CA ILE A 9 5.96 -0.82 -3.94
C ILE A 9 6.36 -1.61 -2.69
N SER A 10 7.65 -1.97 -2.56
CA SER A 10 8.17 -2.71 -1.41
C SER A 10 8.02 -1.92 -0.10
N GLY A 11 8.21 -0.59 -0.14
CA GLY A 11 7.97 0.27 1.02
C GLY A 11 6.53 0.21 1.52
N ALA A 12 5.54 0.31 0.62
CA ALA A 12 4.13 0.20 0.98
C ALA A 12 3.74 -1.23 1.39
N ARG A 13 4.33 -2.26 0.75
CA ARG A 13 4.12 -3.66 1.12
C ARG A 13 4.61 -3.93 2.54
N ASN A 14 5.88 -3.65 2.83
CA ASN A 14 6.48 -3.88 4.14
C ASN A 14 5.76 -3.13 5.27
N ALA A 15 5.32 -1.89 5.03
CA ALA A 15 4.54 -1.12 6.01
C ALA A 15 3.16 -1.76 6.28
N THR A 16 2.53 -2.32 5.25
CA THR A 16 1.24 -3.01 5.37
C THR A 16 1.40 -4.37 6.05
N GLU A 17 2.46 -5.12 5.72
CA GLU A 17 2.86 -6.38 6.36
C GLU A 17 3.14 -6.18 7.85
N TYR A 18 3.86 -5.12 8.23
CA TYR A 18 4.13 -4.77 9.64
C TYR A 18 2.86 -4.46 10.45
N LEU A 19 1.89 -3.75 9.86
CA LEU A 19 0.59 -3.51 10.49
C LEU A 19 -0.19 -4.81 10.70
N ILE A 20 -0.10 -5.75 9.75
CA ILE A 20 -0.77 -7.05 9.88
C ILE A 20 -0.12 -7.87 10.99
N ASP A 21 1.21 -7.94 11.01
CA ASP A 21 1.99 -8.66 12.03
C ASP A 21 1.71 -8.13 13.44
N SER A 22 1.48 -6.82 13.55
CA SER A 22 0.98 -6.13 14.77
C SER A 22 -0.47 -6.49 15.15
N GLY A 23 -1.13 -7.39 14.41
CA GLY A 23 -2.49 -7.88 14.66
C GLY A 23 -3.62 -7.07 14.00
N HIS A 24 -3.34 -6.10 13.12
CA HIS A 24 -4.40 -5.20 12.64
C HIS A 24 -5.44 -5.89 11.72
N GLU A 25 -6.65 -6.00 12.27
CA GLU A 25 -7.96 -6.31 11.68
C GLU A 25 -8.21 -5.79 10.26
N ARG A 26 -8.22 -4.46 10.16
CA ARG A 26 -8.83 -3.72 9.06
C ARG A 26 -7.89 -2.61 8.68
N ILE A 27 -7.29 -2.72 7.51
CA ILE A 27 -6.29 -1.77 7.01
C ILE A 27 -6.84 -1.18 5.73
N SER A 28 -6.87 0.15 5.67
CA SER A 28 -7.40 0.90 4.54
C SER A 28 -6.29 1.78 3.96
N CYS A 29 -6.16 1.78 2.64
CA CYS A 29 -5.18 2.61 1.95
C CYS A 29 -5.84 3.91 1.49
N ILE A 30 -5.42 5.03 2.11
CA ILE A 30 -5.80 6.37 1.66
C ILE A 30 -4.76 6.82 0.65
N VAL A 31 -5.14 6.86 -0.64
CA VAL A 31 -4.29 7.32 -1.73
C VAL A 31 -4.88 8.56 -2.37
N GLY A 32 -4.04 9.52 -2.74
CA GLY A 32 -4.45 10.65 -3.58
C GLY A 32 -4.83 10.20 -5.00
N PRO A 33 -5.10 11.14 -5.92
CA PRO A 33 -5.52 10.83 -7.28
C PRO A 33 -4.59 9.80 -7.96
N LEU A 34 -5.19 8.78 -8.57
CA LEU A 34 -4.50 7.63 -9.16
C LEU A 34 -3.67 7.98 -10.41
N ASN A 35 -3.73 9.23 -10.85
CA ASN A 35 -2.99 9.80 -11.98
C ASN A 35 -1.47 9.86 -11.72
N SER A 36 -1.04 9.71 -10.45
CA SER A 36 0.38 9.68 -10.08
C SER A 36 0.93 8.26 -10.00
N VAL A 37 2.03 8.01 -10.71
CA VAL A 37 2.81 6.75 -10.65
C VAL A 37 3.20 6.40 -9.21
N LEU A 38 3.44 7.40 -8.36
CA LEU A 38 3.74 7.22 -6.94
C LEU A 38 2.56 6.59 -6.17
N ASN A 39 1.34 7.08 -6.41
CA ASN A 39 0.12 6.58 -5.76
C ASN A 39 -0.19 5.16 -6.25
N LEU A 40 -0.04 4.91 -7.56
CA LEU A 40 -0.20 3.56 -8.13
C LEU A 40 0.82 2.56 -7.55
N ASN A 41 2.07 2.96 -7.33
CA ASN A 41 3.09 2.09 -6.75
C ASN A 41 2.79 1.77 -5.28
N ARG A 42 2.36 2.76 -4.48
CA ARG A 42 1.90 2.51 -3.09
C ARG A 42 0.70 1.58 -3.04
N LEU A 43 -0.29 1.81 -3.91
CA LEU A 43 -1.49 0.98 -4.00
C LEU A 43 -1.16 -0.47 -4.40
N LYS A 44 -0.22 -0.68 -5.34
CA LYS A 44 0.29 -2.02 -5.69
C LYS A 44 0.96 -2.72 -4.51
N GLY A 45 1.79 -2.02 -3.74
CA GLY A 45 2.45 -2.58 -2.55
C GLY A 45 1.44 -3.01 -1.47
N PHE A 46 0.46 -2.15 -1.20
CA PHE A 46 -0.66 -2.45 -0.30
C PHE A 46 -1.45 -3.70 -0.74
N TYR A 47 -1.83 -3.79 -2.01
CA TYR A 47 -2.51 -4.97 -2.54
C TYR A 47 -1.64 -6.24 -2.50
N GLN A 48 -0.31 -6.14 -2.68
CA GLN A 48 0.58 -7.30 -2.54
C GLN A 48 0.62 -7.84 -1.10
N ALA A 49 0.61 -6.95 -0.10
CA ALA A 49 0.58 -7.35 1.31
C ALA A 49 -0.75 -8.02 1.67
N ILE A 50 -1.88 -7.41 1.30
CA ILE A 50 -3.21 -7.95 1.64
C ILE A 50 -3.54 -9.20 0.82
N LYS A 51 -3.13 -9.31 -0.45
CA LYS A 51 -3.37 -10.52 -1.26
C LYS A 51 -2.66 -11.76 -0.72
N GLN A 52 -1.57 -11.60 0.04
CA GLN A 52 -0.92 -12.71 0.76
C GLN A 52 -1.76 -13.23 1.95
N GLN A 53 -2.86 -12.55 2.32
CA GLN A 53 -3.70 -12.89 3.46
C GLN A 53 -5.15 -13.11 3.03
N PRO A 54 -5.64 -14.36 3.05
CA PRO A 54 -6.93 -14.71 2.45
C PRO A 54 -8.18 -14.22 3.21
N TYR A 55 -8.04 -13.40 4.26
CA TYR A 55 -9.12 -13.09 5.20
C TYR A 55 -9.22 -11.61 5.66
N ARG A 56 -8.48 -10.68 5.03
CA ARG A 56 -8.43 -9.27 5.46
C ARG A 56 -9.12 -8.34 4.45
N GLU A 57 -10.27 -7.79 4.82
CA GLU A 57 -10.98 -6.77 4.02
C GLU A 57 -10.15 -5.49 3.90
N SER A 58 -10.00 -4.98 2.67
CA SER A 58 -9.30 -3.72 2.40
C SER A 58 -10.22 -2.68 1.78
N CYS A 59 -10.37 -1.52 2.43
CA CYS A 59 -11.00 -0.37 1.78
C CYS A 59 -9.91 0.51 1.13
N VAL A 60 -10.09 0.85 -0.14
CA VAL A 60 -9.25 1.82 -0.83
C VAL A 60 -10.11 3.03 -1.15
N SER A 61 -9.79 4.16 -0.52
CA SER A 61 -10.47 5.42 -0.77
C SER A 61 -9.61 6.25 -1.74
N PRO A 62 -10.02 6.42 -3.01
CA PRO A 62 -9.38 7.40 -3.87
C PRO A 62 -9.72 8.80 -3.36
N GLY A 63 -8.69 9.58 -3.05
CA GLY A 63 -8.84 11.00 -2.77
C GLY A 63 -9.42 11.72 -4.00
N ARG A 64 -10.43 12.58 -3.75
CA ARG A 64 -11.00 13.49 -4.76
C ARG A 64 -9.95 14.42 -5.36
#